data_AF-K6U215-F1
#
_entry.id   AF-K6U215-F1
#
_cell.length_a   1.000
_cell.length_b   1.000
_cell.length_c   1.000
_cell.angle_alpha   90.00
_cell.angle_beta   90.00
_cell.angle_gamma   90.00
#
_symmetry.space_group_name_H-M   'P 1'
#
loop_
_entity.id
_entity.type
_entity.pdbx_description
1 polymer ?
#
loop_
_entity_poly.entity_id
_entity_poly.type
_entity_poly.pdbx_seq_one_letter_code
_entity_poly.pdbx_strand_id
1 'polypeptide(L)'
;MILKLIREMTGKELVLKFKEKYGSVDTLKRLIKNDPENVLYPLDLEDWLYHLEHPEAMVPESETIFLQDLKIDMSDLKLLDVIKNKHPTSIRNLSYILEKDLKTIQPKVHKLAKEGLLKLEPGPKNAKKPVVNFNKIEIEI
;
A
#
# COMPACT_ATOMS: atom_id res chain seq x y z
N MET A 1 9.94 12.70 -12.18
CA MET A 1 9.03 13.06 -11.08
C MET A 1 9.03 11.91 -10.08
N ILE A 2 9.13 12.21 -8.79
CA ILE A 2 9.08 11.18 -7.75
C ILE A 2 7.74 11.34 -7.03
N LEU A 3 7.00 10.23 -6.89
CA LEU A 3 5.81 10.20 -6.06
C LEU A 3 6.11 9.43 -4.79
N LYS A 4 5.75 10.00 -3.66
CA LYS A 4 5.80 9.33 -2.37
C LYS A 4 4.38 9.05 -1.90
N LEU A 5 4.02 7.77 -1.87
CA LEU A 5 2.74 7.29 -1.34
C LEU A 5 2.90 7.08 0.16
N ILE A 6 2.22 7.88 0.96
CA ILE A 6 2.29 7.79 2.42
C ILE A 6 1.06 7.07 2.90
N ARG A 7 1.28 5.97 3.62
CA ARG A 7 0.25 5.27 4.39
C ARG A 7 0.52 5.43 5.87
N GLU A 8 -0.55 5.50 6.63
CA GLU A 8 -0.50 5.48 8.09
C GLU A 8 -1.01 4.12 8.55
N MET A 9 -0.30 3.50 9.47
CA MET A 9 -0.78 2.31 10.16
C MET A 9 -0.51 2.39 11.64
N THR A 10 -1.18 1.52 12.37
CA THR A 10 -0.95 1.31 13.80
C THR A 10 0.30 0.45 14.02
N GLY A 11 0.93 0.61 15.19
CA GLY A 11 1.99 -0.28 15.64
C GLY A 11 1.56 -1.75 15.63
N LYS A 12 0.29 -2.03 15.93
CA LYS A 12 -0.30 -3.37 15.85
C LYS A 12 -0.24 -3.96 14.43
N GLU A 13 -0.57 -3.17 13.41
CA GLU A 13 -0.48 -3.59 12.00
C GLU A 13 0.97 -3.80 11.59
N LEU A 14 1.90 -2.95 12.05
CA LEU A 14 3.34 -3.13 11.80
C LEU A 14 3.85 -4.44 12.42
N VAL A 15 3.46 -4.74 13.66
CA VAL A 15 3.81 -6.00 14.34
C VAL A 15 3.31 -7.22 13.56
N LEU A 16 2.10 -7.16 12.99
CA LEU A 16 1.59 -8.23 12.14
C LEU A 16 2.45 -8.42 10.88
N LYS A 17 2.87 -7.34 10.24
CA LYS A 17 3.80 -7.41 9.09
C LYS A 17 5.13 -8.02 9.46
N PHE A 18 5.71 -7.66 10.60
CA PHE A 18 6.96 -8.28 11.04
C PHE A 18 6.80 -9.77 11.35
N LYS A 19 5.65 -10.19 11.91
CA LYS A 19 5.33 -11.61 12.06
C LYS A 19 5.23 -12.32 10.70
N GLU A 20 4.64 -11.70 9.69
CA GLU A 20 4.60 -12.27 8.33
C GLU A 20 5.99 -12.34 7.69
N LYS A 21 6.81 -11.30 7.87
CA LYS A 21 8.15 -11.18 7.27
C LYS A 21 9.19 -12.11 7.91
N TYR A 22 9.17 -12.22 9.24
CA TYR A 22 10.22 -12.87 10.03
C TYR A 22 9.74 -14.08 10.84
N GLY A 23 8.43 -14.26 10.99
CA GLY A 23 7.82 -15.28 11.84
C GLY A 23 7.81 -14.91 13.32
N SER A 24 8.98 -14.58 13.89
CA SER A 24 9.12 -14.23 15.31
C SER A 24 10.28 -13.28 15.59
N VAL A 25 10.23 -12.61 16.75
CA VAL A 25 11.31 -11.76 17.26
C VAL A 25 12.61 -12.56 17.42
N ASP A 26 12.52 -13.82 17.87
CA ASP A 26 13.69 -14.68 18.04
C ASP A 26 14.33 -15.07 16.71
N THR A 27 13.51 -15.27 15.67
CA THR A 27 14.00 -15.49 14.30
C THR A 27 14.78 -14.26 13.83
N LEU A 28 14.22 -13.06 14.01
CA LEU A 28 14.90 -11.81 13.62
C LEU A 28 16.23 -11.62 14.37
N LYS A 29 16.26 -11.89 15.68
CA LYS A 29 17.51 -11.88 16.47
C LYS A 29 18.57 -12.86 15.93
N ARG A 30 18.16 -14.02 15.42
CA ARG A 30 19.08 -14.98 14.76
C ARG A 30 19.56 -14.46 13.41
N LEU A 31 18.68 -13.83 12.62
CA LEU A 31 19.06 -13.22 11.33
C LEU A 31 20.14 -12.14 11.53
N ILE A 32 20.00 -11.27 12.53
CA ILE A 32 21.03 -10.26 12.87
C ILE A 32 22.39 -10.91 13.17
N LYS A 33 22.40 -12.04 13.89
CA LYS A 33 23.65 -12.75 14.19
C LYS A 33 24.28 -13.38 12.96
N ASN A 34 23.45 -13.87 12.04
CA ASN A 34 23.90 -14.56 10.83
C ASN A 34 24.30 -13.61 9.72
N ASP A 35 23.75 -12.40 9.70
CA ASP A 35 23.99 -11.34 8.71
C ASP A 35 24.11 -9.98 9.42
N PRO A 36 25.26 -9.72 10.08
CA PRO A 36 25.45 -8.51 10.89
C PRO A 36 25.66 -7.24 10.05
N GLU A 37 25.96 -7.36 8.76
CA GLU A 37 26.09 -6.22 7.85
C GLU A 37 24.72 -5.67 7.43
N ASN A 38 23.65 -6.44 7.66
CA ASN A 38 22.29 -6.02 7.35
C ASN A 38 21.76 -5.03 8.38
N VAL A 39 21.94 -3.75 8.08
CA VAL A 39 21.47 -2.63 8.92
C VAL A 39 19.96 -2.57 9.10
N LEU A 40 19.17 -3.24 8.26
CA LEU A 40 17.70 -3.23 8.37
C LEU A 40 17.21 -4.14 9.50
N TYR A 41 17.90 -5.25 9.79
CA TYR A 41 17.42 -6.18 10.81
C TYR A 41 17.42 -5.59 12.22
N PRO A 42 18.46 -4.86 12.68
CA PRO A 42 18.42 -4.19 13.97
C PRO A 42 17.33 -3.12 14.06
N LEU A 43 17.12 -2.34 12.99
CA LEU A 43 16.08 -1.30 12.93
C LEU A 43 14.68 -1.93 13.03
N ASP A 44 14.41 -2.95 12.23
CA ASP A 44 13.13 -3.68 12.27
C ASP A 44 12.91 -4.33 13.65
N LEU A 45 13.96 -4.78 14.34
CA LEU A 45 13.85 -5.35 15.68
C LEU A 45 13.49 -4.29 16.72
N GLU A 46 14.12 -3.12 16.66
CA GLU A 46 13.83 -1.99 17.53
C GLU A 46 12.37 -1.54 17.37
N ASP A 47 11.94 -1.32 16.13
CA ASP A 47 10.56 -0.96 15.80
C ASP A 47 9.56 -2.02 16.29
N TRP A 48 9.86 -3.30 16.08
CA TRP A 48 9.00 -4.39 16.53
C TRP A 48 8.82 -4.36 18.05
N LEU A 49 9.92 -4.25 18.81
CA LEU A 49 9.86 -4.23 20.27
C LEU A 49 9.09 -3.01 20.79
N TYR A 50 9.35 -1.83 20.23
CA TYR A 50 8.63 -0.61 20.60
C TYR A 50 7.12 -0.75 20.37
N HIS A 51 6.70 -1.25 19.22
CA HIS A 51 5.28 -1.35 18.87
C HIS A 51 4.53 -2.52 19.51
N LEU A 52 5.24 -3.48 20.13
CA LEU A 52 4.62 -4.44 21.04
C LEU A 52 4.10 -3.76 22.32
N GLU A 53 4.83 -2.75 22.80
CA GLU A 53 4.45 -1.95 23.98
C GLU A 53 3.53 -0.78 23.63
N HIS A 54 3.62 -0.29 22.39
CA HIS A 54 2.84 0.83 21.87
C HIS A 54 2.01 0.44 20.62
N PRO A 55 1.00 -0.44 20.78
CA PRO A 55 0.24 -0.99 19.64
C PRO A 55 -0.58 0.07 18.89
N GLU A 56 -1.00 1.13 19.57
CA GLU A 56 -1.82 2.21 18.98
C GLU A 56 -0.97 3.39 18.47
N ALA A 57 0.36 3.34 18.61
CA ALA A 57 1.22 4.38 18.06
C ALA A 57 1.12 4.40 16.53
N MET A 58 0.96 5.58 15.96
CA MET A 58 0.88 5.76 14.51
C MET A 58 2.26 5.67 13.89
N VAL A 59 2.39 4.84 12.86
CA VAL A 59 3.60 4.62 12.07
C VAL A 59 3.34 5.12 10.66
N PRO A 60 4.02 6.20 10.22
CA PRO A 60 4.01 6.58 8.83
C PRO A 60 4.91 5.61 8.05
N GLU A 61 4.36 4.96 7.04
CA GLU A 61 5.13 4.20 6.07
C GLU A 61 4.98 4.84 4.70
N SER A 62 6.10 5.03 4.02
CA SER A 62 6.08 5.61 2.68
C SER A 62 6.62 4.64 1.65
N GLU A 63 5.91 4.51 0.54
CA GLU A 63 6.35 3.81 -0.65
C GLU A 63 6.71 4.85 -1.72
N THR A 64 7.99 4.88 -2.12
CA THR A 64 8.47 5.79 -3.16
C THR A 64 8.33 5.12 -4.52
N ILE A 65 7.59 5.75 -5.41
CA ILE A 65 7.43 5.33 -6.80
C ILE A 65 8.24 6.27 -7.68
N PHE A 66 9.27 5.72 -8.32
CA PHE A 66 10.05 6.39 -9.35
C PHE A 66 9.34 6.29 -10.69
N LEU A 67 8.92 7.43 -11.21
CA LEU A 67 8.12 7.46 -12.43
C LEU A 67 8.91 8.10 -13.56
N GLN A 68 9.12 7.31 -14.61
CA GLN A 68 9.76 7.76 -15.83
C GLN A 68 8.79 8.60 -16.69
N ASP A 69 7.52 8.18 -16.83
CA ASP A 69 6.55 8.78 -17.78
C ASP A 69 5.11 8.90 -17.25
N LEU A 70 4.91 9.17 -15.95
CA LEU A 70 3.56 9.22 -15.41
C LEU A 70 2.79 10.45 -15.90
N LYS A 71 1.75 10.21 -16.70
CA LYS A 71 0.65 11.16 -16.94
C LYS A 71 -0.50 10.83 -16.00
N ILE A 72 -0.40 11.25 -14.72
CA ILE A 72 -1.57 11.35 -13.85
C ILE A 72 -2.29 12.64 -14.21
N ASP A 73 -3.59 12.54 -14.47
CA ASP A 73 -4.46 13.69 -14.57
C ASP A 73 -5.42 13.78 -13.37
N MET A 74 -6.19 14.86 -13.31
CA MET A 74 -7.17 15.05 -12.24
C MET A 74 -8.29 13.98 -12.24
N SER A 75 -8.55 13.33 -13.37
CA SER A 75 -9.52 12.24 -13.46
C SER A 75 -9.00 10.97 -12.81
N ASP A 76 -7.70 10.71 -12.91
CA ASP A 76 -7.01 9.61 -12.25
C ASP A 76 -7.01 9.81 -10.73
N LEU A 77 -6.72 11.03 -10.25
CA LEU A 77 -6.78 11.35 -8.81
C LEU A 77 -8.20 11.17 -8.24
N LYS A 78 -9.23 11.63 -8.97
CA LYS A 78 -10.64 11.42 -8.57
C LYS A 78 -11.02 9.93 -8.54
N LEU A 79 -10.50 9.14 -9.46
CA LEU A 79 -10.73 7.70 -9.48
C LEU A 79 -10.14 7.02 -8.24
N LEU A 80 -8.90 7.38 -7.88
CA LEU A 80 -8.23 6.88 -6.67
C LEU A 80 -9.01 7.26 -5.40
N ASP A 81 -9.47 8.51 -5.31
CA ASP A 81 -10.28 8.99 -4.18
C ASP A 81 -11.61 8.21 -4.03
N VAL A 82 -12.32 7.98 -5.13
CA VAL A 82 -13.56 7.17 -5.11
C VAL A 82 -13.28 5.74 -4.67
N ILE A 83 -12.21 5.10 -5.18
CA ILE A 83 -11.84 3.73 -4.77
C ILE A 83 -11.54 3.68 -3.27
N LYS A 84 -10.77 4.66 -2.77
CA LYS A 84 -10.41 4.78 -1.36
C LYS A 84 -11.62 4.95 -0.46
N ASN A 85 -12.59 5.78 -0.84
CA ASN A 85 -13.73 6.15 0.01
C ASN A 85 -14.95 5.22 -0.14
N LYS A 86 -15.11 4.55 -1.28
CA LYS A 86 -16.30 3.71 -1.57
C LYS A 86 -16.01 2.21 -1.52
N HIS A 87 -14.74 1.81 -1.43
CA HIS A 87 -14.32 0.41 -1.29
C HIS A 87 -15.05 -0.55 -2.25
N PRO A 88 -14.97 -0.32 -3.58
CA PRO A 88 -15.68 -1.14 -4.56
C PRO A 88 -15.25 -2.60 -4.47
N THR A 89 -16.20 -3.52 -4.59
CA THR A 89 -15.93 -4.97 -4.52
C THR A 89 -15.33 -5.54 -5.81
N SER A 90 -15.41 -4.79 -6.91
CA SER A 90 -14.83 -5.13 -8.21
C SER A 90 -14.75 -3.91 -9.13
N ILE A 91 -14.00 -4.00 -10.24
CA ILE A 91 -13.98 -2.96 -11.30
C ILE A 91 -15.39 -2.71 -11.86
N ARG A 92 -16.23 -3.75 -11.97
CA ARG A 92 -17.63 -3.61 -12.41
C ARG A 92 -18.48 -2.87 -11.38
N ASN A 93 -18.30 -3.16 -10.10
CA ASN A 93 -18.98 -2.41 -9.05
C ASN A 93 -18.55 -0.93 -9.04
N LEU A 94 -17.25 -0.67 -9.25
CA LEU A 94 -16.72 0.69 -9.40
C LEU A 94 -17.35 1.42 -10.60
N SER A 95 -17.56 0.75 -11.74
CA SER A 95 -18.21 1.37 -12.89
C SER A 95 -19.66 1.78 -12.60
N TYR A 96 -20.38 1.01 -11.79
CA TYR A 96 -21.71 1.39 -11.31
C TYR A 96 -21.68 2.58 -10.35
N ILE A 97 -20.74 2.62 -9.41
CA ILE A 97 -20.56 3.74 -8.46
C ILE A 97 -20.26 5.05 -9.20
N LEU A 98 -19.49 4.98 -10.29
CA LEU A 98 -19.10 6.14 -11.09
C LEU A 98 -20.10 6.50 -12.18
N GLU A 99 -21.16 5.71 -12.36
CA GLU A 99 -22.12 5.85 -13.47
C GLU A 99 -21.43 5.92 -14.84
N LYS A 100 -20.43 5.05 -15.05
CA LYS A 100 -19.60 5.02 -16.27
C LYS A 100 -19.54 3.63 -16.88
N ASP A 101 -19.27 3.58 -18.18
CA ASP A 101 -19.10 2.31 -18.90
C ASP A 101 -17.84 1.59 -18.42
N LEU A 102 -17.96 0.28 -18.18
CA LEU A 102 -16.85 -0.58 -17.77
C LEU A 102 -15.64 -0.49 -18.71
N LYS A 103 -15.86 -0.37 -20.03
CA LYS A 103 -14.81 -0.24 -21.05
C LYS A 103 -13.99 1.04 -20.88
N THR A 104 -14.54 2.06 -20.21
CA THR A 104 -13.82 3.31 -19.91
C THR A 104 -13.06 3.23 -18.59
N ILE A 105 -13.61 2.55 -17.58
CA ILE A 105 -13.03 2.44 -16.24
C ILE A 105 -11.92 1.39 -16.19
N GLN A 106 -12.14 0.24 -16.82
CA GLN A 106 -11.24 -0.89 -16.73
C GLN A 106 -9.81 -0.56 -17.18
N PRO A 107 -9.57 0.10 -18.33
CA PRO A 107 -8.21 0.46 -18.75
C PRO A 107 -7.51 1.40 -17.77
N LYS A 108 -8.24 2.40 -17.23
CA LYS A 108 -7.70 3.35 -16.25
C LYS A 108 -7.27 2.66 -14.96
N VAL A 109 -8.12 1.78 -14.43
CA VAL A 109 -7.80 1.01 -13.22
C VAL A 109 -6.57 0.12 -13.43
N HIS A 110 -6.45 -0.54 -14.59
CA HIS A 110 -5.27 -1.38 -14.88
C HIS A 110 -4.00 -0.55 -15.09
N LYS A 111 -4.09 0.64 -15.71
CA LYS A 111 -2.97 1.58 -15.83
C LYS A 111 -2.46 1.99 -14.44
N LEU A 112 -3.35 2.48 -13.58
CA LEU A 112 -2.99 2.90 -12.22
C LEU A 112 -2.42 1.74 -11.39
N ALA A 113 -2.93 0.52 -11.58
CA ALA A 113 -2.37 -0.66 -10.93
C ALA A 113 -0.94 -0.96 -11.38
N LYS A 114 -0.69 -0.86 -12.70
CA LYS A 114 0.64 -1.06 -13.29
C LYS A 114 1.64 0.01 -12.80
N GLU A 115 1.16 1.22 -12.56
CA GLU A 115 1.95 2.34 -12.06
C GLU A 115 2.16 2.30 -10.53
N GLY A 116 1.60 1.30 -9.83
CA GLY A 116 1.74 1.14 -8.38
C GLY A 116 0.81 2.02 -7.54
N LEU A 117 -0.12 2.74 -8.17
CA LEU A 117 -1.04 3.69 -7.52
C LEU A 117 -2.29 3.02 -6.94
N LEU A 118 -2.50 1.74 -7.23
CA LEU A 118 -3.50 0.90 -6.56
C LEU A 118 -3.12 -0.57 -6.70
N LYS A 119 -3.74 -1.42 -5.89
CA LYS A 119 -3.62 -2.88 -5.98
C LYS A 119 -4.89 -3.51 -6.50
N LEU A 120 -4.75 -4.66 -7.18
CA LEU A 120 -5.87 -5.49 -7.61
C LEU A 120 -5.88 -6.76 -6.78
N GLU A 121 -6.71 -6.77 -5.75
CA GLU A 121 -6.90 -7.91 -4.84
C GLU A 121 -7.95 -8.90 -5.39
N PRO A 122 -7.94 -10.16 -4.93
CA PRO A 122 -9.05 -11.07 -5.13
C PRO A 122 -10.33 -10.54 -4.45
N GLY A 123 -11.39 -10.36 -5.24
CA GLY A 123 -12.73 -9.99 -4.80
C GLY A 123 -13.72 -11.17 -4.90
N PRO A 124 -15.02 -10.91 -4.66
CA PRO A 124 -16.06 -11.94 -4.76
C PRO A 124 -16.03 -12.64 -6.12
N LYS A 125 -16.08 -13.98 -6.11
CA LYS A 125 -15.98 -14.82 -7.32
C LYS A 125 -14.72 -14.53 -8.15
N ASN A 126 -13.58 -14.29 -7.50
CA ASN A 126 -12.29 -13.96 -8.13
C ASN A 126 -12.32 -12.69 -8.99
N ALA A 127 -13.28 -11.79 -8.74
CA ALA A 127 -13.29 -10.50 -9.41
C ALA A 127 -12.07 -9.66 -9.02
N LYS A 128 -11.57 -8.83 -9.93
CA LYS A 128 -10.49 -7.88 -9.59
C LYS A 128 -11.04 -6.75 -8.74
N LYS A 129 -10.66 -6.70 -7.45
CA LYS A 129 -11.04 -5.66 -6.49
C LYS A 129 -9.95 -4.58 -6.46
N PRO A 130 -10.23 -3.34 -6.90
CA PRO A 130 -9.25 -2.27 -6.81
C PRO A 130 -9.18 -1.72 -5.38
N VAL A 131 -7.97 -1.53 -4.87
CA VAL A 131 -7.70 -1.06 -3.51
C VAL A 131 -6.62 0.01 -3.52
N VAL A 132 -6.92 1.15 -2.90
CA VAL A 132 -5.96 2.22 -2.63
C VAL A 132 -5.54 2.10 -1.17
N ASN A 133 -4.25 1.89 -0.93
CA ASN A 133 -3.68 1.56 0.37
C ASN A 133 -2.78 2.67 0.94
N PHE A 134 -2.97 3.90 0.49
CA PHE A 134 -2.26 5.08 0.99
C PHE A 134 -3.22 6.20 1.40
N ASN A 135 -2.73 7.03 2.30
CA ASN A 135 -3.45 8.16 2.87
C ASN A 135 -3.19 9.44 2.07
N LYS A 136 -1.94 9.65 1.65
CA LYS A 136 -1.47 10.88 0.99
C LYS A 136 -0.53 10.56 -0.16
N ILE A 137 -0.53 11.42 -1.19
CA ILE A 137 0.48 11.44 -2.25
C ILE A 137 1.26 12.74 -2.09
N GLU A 138 2.58 12.64 -1.99
CA GLU A 138 3.50 13.76 -2.11
C GLU A 138 4.21 13.71 -3.46
N ILE A 139 4.33 14.88 -4.10
CA ILE A 139 4.94 15.02 -5.42
C ILE A 139 6.21 15.83 -5.24
N GLU A 140 7.34 15.23 -5.58
CA GLU A 140 8.64 15.91 -5.64
C GLU A 140 8.95 16.24 -7.10
N ILE A 141 9.16 17.54 -7.35
CA ILE A 141 9.45 18.15 -8.65
C ILE A 141 10.92 18.53 -8.71
#